data_AF-S2ETT3-F1
#
_entry.id   AF-S2ETT3-F1
#
_cell.length_a   1.000
_cell.length_b   1.000
_cell.length_c   1.000
_cell.angle_alpha   90.00
_cell.angle_beta   90.00
_cell.angle_gamma   90.00
#
_symmetry.space_group_name_H-M   'P 1'
#
loop_
_entity.id
_entity.type
_entity.pdbx_description
1 polymer ?
#
loop_
_entity_poly.entity_id
_entity_poly.type
_entity_poly.pdbx_seq_one_letter_code
_entity_poly.pdbx_strand_id
1 'polypeptide(L)'
;MNNKNKSNQSHPASSHALKATVVAMCAIACGSASAIEIDTGNEDIQLRWDNTLRYNLGMRTEGQDRAILGNPNNDDGDRNFDKHRLVNNRLDVLTESDLIYKGKYGARVSAALWYDAAYAGDLDNDSVATSNHLNSSGRPATGLSRYTDRYYEGPSGEWMDAFVFGEYEMGDMPLKARLGRHTVNWGESLLGAGAIHGISYGQAPLDQGKALALPGIEAKELYLPRNQISAQLQVNPEWSFAAQYFFEWRPSRVPESGSYLGFADIYQQGGESFILSPTLRAIHGDDIEPRNSGDWGVMTRWSPEWLDGTLGFYVRQFSDTLPQVILLANARPQYYLNYADKIDMYGISLSKEIGGISVGADLNYRRNMPLVSSAARVTSTAQLPDDGDILGARGDTLHGVLNAIGTVSPTPFFDGANWSTELTWSRWISVNDDPLHLFKGSSAYKAVPTNIDEVSRDAYGIAINFTPNWYQVFPGGDLSLPISYSQGLSGNSAVASGGNKDAGSYAVGLALDLYSRYRFDLKYVDYFGDYSTNPVTGAALTPSGSQALLEDRGAVFFTFKTTL
;
A
#
# COMPACT_ATOMS: atom_id res chain seq x y z
N MET A 1 32.64 50.90 6.19
CA MET A 1 33.75 50.96 5.20
C MET A 1 34.00 49.57 4.67
N ASN A 2 33.85 49.40 3.35
CA ASN A 2 34.15 48.25 2.47
C ASN A 2 34.40 46.86 3.09
N ASN A 3 33.55 45.89 2.73
CA ASN A 3 34.06 44.68 2.07
C ASN A 3 32.97 43.99 1.22
N LYS A 4 33.28 43.82 -0.08
CA LYS A 4 32.52 43.02 -1.05
C LYS A 4 32.87 41.55 -0.80
N ASN A 5 31.89 40.69 -0.50
CA ASN A 5 32.05 39.24 -0.61
C ASN A 5 31.18 38.68 -1.73
N LYS A 6 31.86 37.94 -2.61
CA LYS A 6 31.36 37.29 -3.82
C LYS A 6 30.32 36.22 -3.47
N SER A 7 29.21 36.21 -4.20
CA SER A 7 28.27 35.10 -4.25
C SER A 7 28.92 33.91 -4.97
N ASN A 8 29.01 32.76 -4.30
CA ASN A 8 29.22 31.48 -4.97
C ASN A 8 27.88 31.06 -5.58
N GLN A 9 27.78 31.15 -6.91
CA GLN A 9 26.73 30.46 -7.66
C GLN A 9 27.10 28.98 -7.72
N SER A 10 26.29 28.10 -7.12
CA SER A 10 26.34 26.67 -7.35
C SER A 10 25.82 26.39 -8.76
N HIS A 11 26.64 25.77 -9.60
CA HIS A 11 26.23 25.30 -10.91
C HIS A 11 25.33 24.05 -10.77
N PRO A 12 24.30 23.88 -11.62
CA PRO A 12 23.51 22.65 -11.66
C PRO A 12 24.41 21.47 -12.03
N ALA A 13 24.21 20.33 -11.38
CA ALA A 13 24.93 19.10 -11.67
C ALA A 13 24.77 18.74 -13.16
N SER A 14 25.88 18.78 -13.91
CA SER A 14 25.87 18.56 -15.36
C SER A 14 25.41 17.14 -15.72
N SER A 15 24.71 17.00 -16.85
CA SER A 15 24.18 15.74 -17.42
C SER A 15 25.23 14.64 -17.66
N HIS A 16 26.52 14.94 -17.49
CA HIS A 16 27.62 13.98 -17.60
C HIS A 16 27.83 13.15 -16.32
N ALA A 17 27.49 13.70 -15.14
CA ALA A 17 27.50 12.93 -13.89
C ALA A 17 26.41 11.85 -13.89
N LEU A 18 25.22 12.16 -14.43
CA LEU A 18 24.10 11.21 -14.55
C LEU A 18 24.44 10.03 -15.46
N LYS A 19 25.12 10.27 -16.59
CA LYS A 19 25.55 9.22 -17.53
C LYS A 19 26.66 8.33 -16.95
N ALA A 20 27.57 8.91 -16.16
CA ALA A 20 28.66 8.16 -15.52
C ALA A 20 28.16 7.23 -14.41
N THR A 21 27.15 7.63 -13.64
CA THR A 21 26.56 6.81 -12.57
C THR A 21 25.77 5.62 -13.13
N VAL A 22 25.01 5.81 -14.22
CA VAL A 22 24.26 4.72 -14.88
C VAL A 22 25.19 3.66 -15.48
N VAL A 23 26.28 4.08 -16.14
CA VAL A 23 27.26 3.14 -16.73
C VAL A 23 28.10 2.42 -15.65
N ALA A 24 28.44 3.11 -14.55
CA ALA A 24 29.16 2.49 -13.43
C ALA A 24 28.31 1.46 -12.67
N MET A 25 27.00 1.68 -12.52
CA MET A 25 26.09 0.69 -11.90
C MET A 25 25.89 -0.56 -12.78
N CYS A 26 25.81 -0.41 -14.11
CA CYS A 26 25.80 -1.55 -15.03
C CYS A 26 27.09 -2.38 -14.94
N ALA A 27 28.25 -1.75 -14.68
CA ALA A 27 29.52 -2.46 -14.56
C ALA A 27 29.67 -3.25 -13.24
N ILE A 28 29.02 -2.81 -12.16
CA ILE A 28 29.03 -3.54 -10.87
C ILE A 28 28.02 -4.71 -10.88
N ALA A 29 26.94 -4.62 -11.65
CA ALA A 29 25.94 -5.69 -11.82
C ALA A 29 26.40 -6.85 -12.74
N CYS A 30 27.57 -6.74 -13.39
CA CYS A 30 28.16 -7.79 -14.22
C CYS A 30 28.98 -8.84 -13.42
N GLY A 31 29.04 -8.73 -12.09
CA GLY A 31 29.55 -9.82 -11.25
C GLY A 31 28.60 -11.02 -11.26
N SER A 32 29.14 -12.23 -11.36
CA SER A 32 28.39 -13.47 -11.11
C SER A 32 27.85 -13.43 -9.69
N ALA A 33 26.56 -13.19 -9.55
CA ALA A 33 25.89 -13.09 -8.29
C ALA A 33 24.60 -13.90 -8.48
N SER A 34 24.69 -15.11 -7.92
CA SER A 34 23.70 -16.16 -7.88
C SER A 34 23.42 -16.39 -6.40
N ALA A 35 22.17 -16.67 -6.03
CA ALA A 35 21.76 -16.98 -4.67
C ALA A 35 22.82 -17.86 -4.00
N ILE A 36 23.47 -17.33 -2.96
CA ILE A 36 24.61 -18.00 -2.34
C ILE A 36 24.05 -18.94 -1.29
N GLU A 37 23.93 -20.21 -1.64
CA GLU A 37 23.93 -21.26 -0.61
C GLU A 37 25.31 -21.24 0.04
N ILE A 38 25.34 -20.86 1.31
CA ILE A 38 26.58 -20.77 2.06
C ILE A 38 26.88 -22.17 2.58
N ASP A 39 27.95 -22.79 2.06
CA ASP A 39 28.45 -24.06 2.58
C ASP A 39 28.85 -23.89 4.06
N THR A 40 28.07 -24.51 4.93
CA THR A 40 28.27 -24.44 6.39
C THR A 40 29.26 -25.50 6.89
N GLY A 41 29.68 -26.43 6.04
CA GLY A 41 30.42 -27.63 6.43
C GLY A 41 29.59 -28.64 7.24
N ASN A 42 28.27 -28.45 7.34
CA ASN A 42 27.35 -29.33 8.07
C ASN A 42 26.11 -29.64 7.20
N GLU A 43 25.94 -30.91 6.83
CA GLU A 43 24.81 -31.38 6.01
C GLU A 43 23.43 -31.16 6.66
N ASP A 44 23.38 -31.02 7.98
CA ASP A 44 22.15 -30.70 8.72
C ASP A 44 21.77 -29.21 8.64
N ILE A 45 22.65 -28.33 8.13
CA ILE A 45 22.44 -26.88 8.11
C ILE A 45 22.50 -26.34 6.69
N GLN A 46 21.35 -25.84 6.21
CA GLN A 46 21.26 -25.08 4.98
C GLN A 46 21.14 -23.60 5.33
N LEU A 47 22.04 -22.78 4.77
CA LEU A 47 22.02 -21.32 4.92
C LEU A 47 21.93 -20.69 3.54
N ARG A 48 20.85 -19.94 3.30
CA ARG A 48 20.67 -19.15 2.08
C ARG A 48 20.75 -17.67 2.41
N TRP A 49 21.37 -16.92 1.51
CA TRP A 49 21.38 -15.47 1.52
C TRP A 49 21.12 -14.92 0.11
N ASP A 50 19.99 -14.24 -0.04
CA ASP A 50 19.51 -13.68 -1.31
C ASP A 50 19.48 -12.15 -1.23
N ASN A 51 19.82 -11.48 -2.33
CA ASN A 51 19.71 -10.03 -2.43
C ASN A 51 19.01 -9.62 -3.72
N THR A 52 17.92 -8.86 -3.60
CA THR A 52 17.26 -8.24 -4.75
C THR A 52 17.64 -6.77 -4.83
N LEU A 53 18.26 -6.37 -5.93
CA LEU A 53 18.62 -5.00 -6.23
C LEU A 53 17.61 -4.41 -7.21
N ARG A 54 17.14 -3.19 -6.93
CA ARG A 54 16.33 -2.42 -7.89
C ARG A 54 16.80 -0.98 -8.00
N TYR A 55 16.70 -0.46 -9.20
CA TYR A 55 16.84 0.98 -9.47
C TYR A 55 15.58 1.48 -10.16
N ASN A 56 15.01 2.58 -9.66
CA ASN A 56 13.80 3.21 -10.19
C ASN A 56 14.07 4.68 -10.52
N LEU A 57 13.82 5.06 -11.77
CA LEU A 57 13.86 6.45 -12.23
C LEU A 57 12.47 6.84 -12.70
N GLY A 58 11.81 7.75 -11.99
CA GLY A 58 10.47 8.23 -12.28
C GLY A 58 10.47 9.71 -12.62
N MET A 59 9.67 10.13 -13.60
CA MET A 59 9.52 11.54 -13.98
C MET A 59 8.05 11.90 -14.21
N ARG A 60 7.59 12.98 -13.56
CA ARG A 60 6.26 13.55 -13.77
C ARG A 60 6.11 14.03 -15.22
N THR A 61 5.01 13.68 -15.87
CA THR A 61 4.73 14.09 -17.26
C THR A 61 3.58 15.07 -17.41
N GLU A 62 2.74 15.17 -16.40
CA GLU A 62 1.56 16.05 -16.38
C GLU A 62 1.84 17.35 -15.61
N GLY A 63 1.00 18.35 -15.85
CA GLY A 63 1.06 19.63 -15.13
C GLY A 63 0.12 19.62 -13.94
N GLN A 64 0.39 20.47 -12.95
CA GLN A 64 -0.38 20.57 -11.71
C GLN A 64 -1.82 21.05 -11.96
N ASP A 65 -2.79 20.38 -11.35
CA ASP A 65 -4.19 20.76 -11.40
C ASP A 65 -4.47 21.95 -10.47
N ARG A 66 -5.18 22.96 -11.00
CA ARG A 66 -5.41 24.22 -10.28
C ARG A 66 -6.42 24.09 -9.14
N ALA A 67 -7.38 23.19 -9.26
CA ALA A 67 -8.35 22.93 -8.19
C ALA A 67 -7.68 22.17 -7.05
N ILE A 68 -6.85 21.16 -7.34
CA ILE A 68 -6.06 20.43 -6.32
C ILE A 68 -5.14 21.41 -5.58
N LEU A 69 -4.33 22.18 -6.31
CA LEU A 69 -3.46 23.23 -5.74
C LEU A 69 -4.21 24.32 -4.95
N GLY A 70 -5.50 24.50 -5.23
CA GLY A 70 -6.35 25.46 -4.54
C GLY A 70 -6.77 25.01 -3.14
N ASN A 71 -6.64 23.72 -2.81
CA ASN A 71 -6.91 23.20 -1.48
C ASN A 71 -5.59 23.09 -0.70
N PRO A 72 -5.40 23.88 0.38
CA PRO A 72 -4.13 23.93 1.11
C PRO A 72 -3.82 22.68 1.94
N ASN A 73 -4.64 21.62 1.87
CA ASN A 73 -4.40 20.36 2.58
C ASN A 73 -4.28 19.16 1.62
N ASN A 74 -4.21 19.42 0.32
CA ASN A 74 -3.99 18.43 -0.72
C ASN A 74 -2.86 18.86 -1.69
N ASP A 75 -2.17 19.96 -1.42
CA ASP A 75 -1.32 20.63 -2.41
C ASP A 75 0.17 20.37 -2.21
N ASP A 76 0.65 19.92 -1.05
CA ASP A 76 2.09 19.80 -0.82
C ASP A 76 2.75 18.77 -1.73
N GLY A 77 2.14 17.59 -1.89
CA GLY A 77 2.62 16.56 -2.82
C GLY A 77 2.65 17.02 -4.28
N ASP A 78 1.74 17.93 -4.66
CA ASP A 78 1.69 18.53 -5.99
C ASP A 78 2.79 19.56 -6.20
N ARG A 79 2.87 20.52 -5.27
CA ARG A 79 3.76 21.67 -5.32
C ARG A 79 5.21 21.27 -5.23
N ASN A 80 5.52 20.18 -4.53
CA ASN A 80 6.87 19.70 -4.39
C ASN A 80 7.48 19.17 -5.70
N PHE A 81 6.65 18.86 -6.72
CA PHE A 81 7.08 18.24 -7.96
C PHE A 81 6.45 18.87 -9.19
N ASP A 82 7.16 19.78 -9.86
CA ASP A 82 6.72 20.36 -11.12
C ASP A 82 6.70 19.34 -12.27
N LYS A 83 6.04 19.70 -13.36
CA LYS A 83 6.09 18.92 -14.60
C LYS A 83 7.56 18.71 -15.03
N HIS A 84 7.90 17.47 -15.37
CA HIS A 84 9.26 17.02 -15.70
C HIS A 84 10.24 16.92 -14.51
N ARG A 85 9.78 17.14 -13.28
CA ARG A 85 10.56 16.82 -12.09
C ARG A 85 10.73 15.31 -11.94
N LEU A 86 11.89 14.89 -11.44
CA LEU A 86 12.09 13.50 -11.04
C LEU A 86 11.29 13.24 -9.77
N VAL A 87 10.49 12.18 -9.80
CA VAL A 87 9.66 11.72 -8.67
C VAL A 87 10.24 10.47 -8.00
N ASN A 88 11.14 9.78 -8.73
CA ASN A 88 12.04 8.78 -8.18
C ASN A 88 13.40 8.86 -8.86
N ASN A 89 14.45 8.70 -8.07
CA ASN A 89 15.81 8.39 -8.47
C ASN A 89 16.37 7.47 -7.39
N ARG A 90 15.79 6.27 -7.33
CA ARG A 90 15.78 5.42 -6.16
C ARG A 90 16.56 4.14 -6.36
N LEU A 91 17.34 3.78 -5.35
CA LEU A 91 17.98 2.48 -5.20
C LEU A 91 17.30 1.73 -4.06
N ASP A 92 16.88 0.49 -4.30
CA ASP A 92 16.35 -0.42 -3.28
C ASP A 92 17.20 -1.70 -3.21
N VAL A 93 17.41 -2.19 -2.00
CA VAL A 93 18.01 -3.49 -1.71
C VAL A 93 17.10 -4.23 -0.75
N LEU A 94 16.60 -5.39 -1.18
CA LEU A 94 15.95 -6.36 -0.30
C LEU A 94 16.94 -7.49 -0.02
N THR A 95 17.28 -7.69 1.25
CA THR A 95 18.20 -8.75 1.69
C THR A 95 17.48 -9.76 2.55
N GLU A 96 17.70 -11.05 2.30
CA GLU A 96 16.95 -12.14 2.92
C GLU A 96 17.88 -13.28 3.30
N SER A 97 17.80 -13.74 4.56
CA SER A 97 18.54 -14.89 5.03
C SER A 97 17.60 -15.93 5.62
N ASP A 98 17.75 -17.17 5.16
CA ASP A 98 17.03 -18.33 5.65
C ASP A 98 18.06 -19.35 6.20
N LEU A 99 17.87 -19.77 7.45
CA LEU A 99 18.61 -20.84 8.11
C LEU A 99 17.67 -22.02 8.33
N ILE A 100 18.01 -23.20 7.80
CA ILE A 100 17.25 -24.43 7.98
C ILE A 100 18.13 -25.47 8.65
N TYR A 101 17.63 -26.03 9.76
CA TYR A 101 18.25 -27.11 10.52
C TYR A 101 17.43 -28.40 10.38
N LYS A 102 18.08 -29.46 9.90
CA LYS A 102 17.51 -30.82 9.71
C LYS A 102 16.23 -30.84 8.88
N GLY A 103 16.05 -29.86 8.00
CA GLY A 103 14.85 -29.70 7.18
C GLY A 103 13.55 -29.39 7.96
N LYS A 104 13.60 -29.20 9.28
CA LYS A 104 12.40 -29.09 10.14
C LYS A 104 12.33 -27.82 10.98
N TYR A 105 13.46 -27.25 11.33
CA TYR A 105 13.54 -26.07 12.20
C TYR A 105 14.33 -24.99 11.50
N GLY A 106 14.10 -23.73 11.85
CA GLY A 106 14.87 -22.67 11.23
C GLY A 106 14.54 -21.28 11.69
N ALA A 107 15.22 -20.32 11.06
CA ALA A 107 15.00 -18.90 11.25
C ALA A 107 15.05 -18.18 9.90
N ARG A 108 14.26 -17.12 9.78
CA ARG A 108 14.29 -16.22 8.64
C ARG A 108 14.42 -14.78 9.13
N VAL A 109 15.30 -14.03 8.48
CA VAL A 109 15.42 -12.58 8.66
C VAL A 109 15.46 -11.91 7.29
N SER A 110 14.75 -10.79 7.14
CA SER A 110 14.82 -9.97 5.94
C SER A 110 14.74 -8.48 6.25
N ALA A 111 15.36 -7.67 5.40
CA ALA A 111 15.36 -6.21 5.51
C ALA A 111 15.27 -5.55 4.13
N ALA A 112 14.47 -4.48 4.05
CA ALA A 112 14.41 -3.59 2.90
C ALA A 112 15.21 -2.32 3.21
N LEU A 113 16.13 -1.94 2.33
CA LEU A 113 16.99 -0.76 2.44
C LEU A 113 16.85 0.08 1.18
N TRP A 114 16.92 1.41 1.31
CA TRP A 114 16.76 2.29 0.15
C TRP A 114 17.34 3.69 0.31
N TYR A 115 17.48 4.38 -0.82
CA TYR A 115 17.79 5.80 -0.94
C TYR A 115 17.15 6.35 -2.23
N ASP A 116 16.49 7.51 -2.17
CA ASP A 116 15.85 8.18 -3.31
C ASP A 116 16.33 9.63 -3.45
N ALA A 117 17.19 9.86 -4.43
CA ALA A 117 17.75 11.18 -4.69
C ALA A 117 16.74 12.16 -5.33
N ALA A 118 15.53 11.74 -5.70
CA ALA A 118 14.49 12.67 -6.17
C ALA A 118 13.99 13.59 -5.06
N TYR A 119 14.10 13.15 -3.81
CA TYR A 119 13.70 13.89 -2.61
C TYR A 119 14.86 14.69 -2.00
N ALA A 120 16.08 14.54 -2.53
CA ALA A 120 17.25 15.22 -2.02
C ALA A 120 17.31 16.68 -2.48
N GLY A 121 17.59 17.59 -1.55
CA GLY A 121 17.76 19.01 -1.81
C GLY A 121 16.44 19.77 -1.92
N ASP A 122 16.42 20.83 -2.74
CA ASP A 122 15.25 21.70 -2.84
C ASP A 122 14.15 21.05 -3.71
N LEU A 123 12.95 20.97 -3.15
CA LEU A 123 11.71 20.65 -3.85
C LEU A 123 11.15 21.90 -4.54
N ASP A 124 10.20 21.72 -5.46
CA ASP A 124 9.71 22.82 -6.29
C ASP A 124 8.71 23.76 -5.56
N ASN A 125 8.25 23.38 -4.36
CA ASN A 125 7.25 24.15 -3.61
C ASN A 125 7.82 25.48 -3.07
N ASP A 126 7.20 26.59 -3.46
CA ASP A 126 7.52 27.94 -3.03
C ASP A 126 6.45 28.59 -2.12
N SER A 127 5.37 27.85 -1.80
CA SER A 127 4.22 28.34 -1.04
C SER A 127 4.31 28.02 0.46
N VAL A 128 4.96 28.90 1.22
CA VAL A 128 4.94 28.82 2.69
C VAL A 128 3.53 28.99 3.27
N ALA A 129 2.64 29.70 2.56
CA ALA A 129 1.29 30.00 3.04
C ALA A 129 0.41 28.75 3.13
N THR A 130 0.55 27.83 2.18
CA THR A 130 -0.25 26.60 2.10
C THR A 130 0.53 25.35 2.48
N SER A 131 1.85 25.43 2.70
CA SER A 131 2.63 24.30 3.21
C SER A 131 2.13 23.81 4.58
N ASN A 132 1.90 22.50 4.72
CA ASN A 132 1.61 21.83 5.99
C ASN A 132 2.87 21.43 6.77
N HIS A 133 4.05 21.51 6.14
CA HIS A 133 5.33 21.29 6.81
C HIS A 133 5.67 22.42 7.79
N LEU A 134 6.15 22.03 8.97
CA LEU A 134 6.59 22.92 10.02
C LEU A 134 8.10 22.74 10.27
N ASN A 135 8.83 23.85 10.28
CA ASN A 135 10.24 23.83 10.67
C ASN A 135 10.43 23.51 12.16
N SER A 136 11.67 23.38 12.60
CA SER A 136 12.04 23.07 14.00
C SER A 136 11.53 24.07 15.05
N SER A 137 11.08 25.26 14.64
CA SER A 137 10.46 26.26 15.52
C SER A 137 8.92 26.21 15.53
N GLY A 138 8.32 25.23 14.84
CA GLY A 138 6.88 25.07 14.70
C GLY A 138 6.22 26.09 13.76
N ARG A 139 6.99 26.68 12.84
CA ARG A 139 6.48 27.66 11.86
C ARG A 139 6.36 27.02 10.48
N PRO A 140 5.34 27.39 9.68
CA PRO A 140 5.23 26.92 8.30
C PRO A 140 6.52 27.19 7.51
N ALA A 141 6.94 26.19 6.75
CA ALA A 141 8.12 26.23 5.89
C ALA A 141 7.90 25.31 4.68
N THR A 142 8.62 25.52 3.59
CA THR A 142 8.66 24.56 2.48
C THR A 142 9.61 23.40 2.82
N GLY A 143 9.45 22.27 2.16
CA GLY A 143 10.20 21.05 2.41
C GLY A 143 9.32 19.93 2.96
N LEU A 144 9.96 18.97 3.62
CA LEU A 144 9.32 17.75 4.13
C LEU A 144 9.47 17.66 5.64
N SER A 145 8.49 17.02 6.27
CA SER A 145 8.63 16.58 7.66
C SER A 145 9.84 15.67 7.82
N ARG A 146 10.38 15.57 9.04
CA ARG A 146 11.49 14.65 9.33
C ARG A 146 11.17 13.20 8.97
N TYR A 147 9.91 12.80 9.13
CA TYR A 147 9.49 11.44 8.82
C TYR A 147 9.50 11.19 7.31
N THR A 148 8.85 12.06 6.53
CA THR A 148 8.81 11.94 5.07
C THR A 148 10.22 12.02 4.49
N ASP A 149 11.02 12.98 4.93
CA ASP A 149 12.44 13.14 4.54
C ASP A 149 13.23 11.85 4.77
N ARG A 150 13.20 11.30 6.00
CA ARG A 150 13.91 10.07 6.34
C ARG A 150 13.48 8.87 5.49
N TYR A 151 12.18 8.68 5.25
CA TYR A 151 11.68 7.46 4.61
C TYR A 151 11.48 7.58 3.10
N TYR A 152 11.43 8.77 2.52
CA TYR A 152 11.40 8.98 1.08
C TYR A 152 12.80 9.27 0.53
N GLU A 153 13.56 10.25 1.08
CA GLU A 153 14.94 10.51 0.66
C GLU A 153 15.88 9.38 1.12
N GLY A 154 15.92 9.09 2.41
CA GLY A 154 16.88 8.14 2.99
C GLY A 154 18.33 8.69 3.04
N PRO A 155 19.35 7.82 3.24
CA PRO A 155 19.25 6.37 3.25
C PRO A 155 18.43 5.86 4.44
N SER A 156 17.55 4.90 4.18
CA SER A 156 16.66 4.33 5.18
C SER A 156 16.51 2.83 4.99
N GLY A 157 15.83 2.20 5.94
CA GLY A 157 15.58 0.77 5.89
C GLY A 157 14.65 0.31 7.00
N GLU A 158 14.05 -0.85 6.80
CA GLU A 158 13.16 -1.49 7.76
C GLU A 158 13.34 -3.01 7.76
N TRP A 159 13.20 -3.59 8.95
CA TRP A 159 13.12 -5.04 9.09
C TRP A 159 11.75 -5.52 8.60
N MET A 160 11.79 -6.54 7.76
CA MET A 160 10.62 -7.23 7.25
C MET A 160 10.40 -8.48 8.11
N ASP A 161 10.77 -9.66 7.65
CA ASP A 161 10.65 -10.89 8.43
C ASP A 161 11.74 -10.99 9.50
N ALA A 162 11.37 -11.52 10.66
CA ALA A 162 12.30 -11.90 11.72
C ALA A 162 11.60 -12.94 12.61
N PHE A 163 11.67 -14.22 12.23
CA PHE A 163 10.96 -15.29 12.93
C PHE A 163 11.74 -16.61 12.95
N VAL A 164 11.37 -17.46 13.90
CA VAL A 164 11.76 -18.87 13.94
C VAL A 164 10.58 -19.74 13.58
N PHE A 165 10.87 -20.92 13.03
CA PHE A 165 9.84 -21.90 12.67
C PHE A 165 10.25 -23.32 13.03
N GLY A 166 9.25 -24.18 13.13
CA GLY A 166 9.44 -25.58 13.43
C GLY A 166 8.31 -26.44 12.89
N GLU A 167 8.65 -27.68 12.58
CA GLU A 167 7.73 -28.75 12.24
C GLU A 167 7.78 -29.86 13.30
N TYR A 168 6.61 -30.34 13.70
CA TYR A 168 6.45 -31.42 14.66
C TYR A 168 5.39 -32.41 14.15
N GLU A 169 5.69 -33.71 14.22
CA GLU A 169 4.77 -34.77 13.81
C GLU A 169 3.88 -35.17 14.99
N MET A 170 2.59 -34.85 14.92
CA MET A 170 1.60 -35.29 15.91
C MET A 170 0.93 -36.58 15.43
N GLY A 171 1.62 -37.71 15.61
CA GLY A 171 1.24 -38.95 14.94
C GLY A 171 1.52 -38.81 13.43
N ASP A 172 0.50 -39.03 12.60
CA ASP A 172 0.58 -38.82 11.14
C ASP A 172 0.13 -37.41 10.70
N MET A 173 0.02 -36.47 11.65
CA MET A 173 -0.46 -35.10 11.41
C MET A 173 0.68 -34.08 11.59
N PRO A 174 1.26 -33.56 10.50
CA PRO A 174 2.28 -32.52 10.58
C PRO A 174 1.72 -31.22 11.16
N LEU A 175 2.38 -30.70 12.20
CA LEU A 175 2.15 -29.39 12.80
C LEU A 175 3.31 -28.46 12.47
N LYS A 176 3.03 -27.37 11.75
CA LYS A 176 3.99 -26.29 11.45
C LYS A 176 3.68 -25.08 12.31
N ALA A 177 4.68 -24.49 12.95
CA ALA A 177 4.51 -23.28 13.74
C ALA A 177 5.60 -22.24 13.43
N ARG A 178 5.25 -20.96 13.56
CA ARG A 178 6.15 -19.81 13.40
C ARG A 178 5.95 -18.85 14.56
N LEU A 179 7.05 -18.30 15.09
CA LEU A 179 7.05 -17.30 16.15
C LEU A 179 8.00 -16.16 15.80
N GLY A 180 7.49 -14.94 15.83
CA GLY A 180 8.23 -13.72 15.53
C GLY A 180 7.52 -12.84 14.50
N ARG A 181 8.24 -11.91 13.88
CA ARG A 181 7.71 -11.01 12.85
C ARG A 181 7.60 -11.73 11.52
N HIS A 182 6.39 -11.94 11.02
CA HIS A 182 6.15 -12.55 9.72
C HIS A 182 4.77 -12.18 9.17
N THR A 183 4.55 -12.44 7.89
CA THR A 183 3.25 -12.25 7.23
C THR A 183 2.52 -13.58 7.06
N VAL A 184 1.23 -13.58 7.37
CA VAL A 184 0.29 -14.69 7.09
C VAL A 184 -0.94 -14.07 6.46
N ASN A 185 -1.28 -14.49 5.24
CA ASN A 185 -2.48 -14.06 4.53
C ASN A 185 -3.36 -15.27 4.22
N TRP A 186 -4.65 -15.13 4.50
CA TRP A 186 -5.71 -16.09 4.22
C TRP A 186 -6.69 -15.51 3.20
N GLY A 187 -7.52 -16.39 2.62
CA GLY A 187 -8.40 -16.02 1.51
C GLY A 187 -7.72 -16.11 0.16
N GLU A 188 -8.46 -15.70 -0.87
CA GLU A 188 -8.07 -15.84 -2.26
C GLU A 188 -7.80 -14.50 -2.94
N SER A 189 -7.94 -13.36 -2.24
CA SER A 189 -7.65 -12.03 -2.79
C SER A 189 -6.26 -11.92 -3.43
N LEU A 190 -6.20 -11.34 -4.62
CA LEU A 190 -5.01 -11.27 -5.48
C LEU A 190 -4.51 -9.83 -5.68
N LEU A 191 -5.42 -8.88 -5.89
CA LEU A 191 -5.08 -7.50 -6.26
C LEU A 191 -5.39 -6.51 -5.12
N GLY A 192 -4.98 -5.25 -5.27
CA GLY A 192 -4.99 -4.27 -4.19
C GLY A 192 -6.36 -4.07 -3.53
N ALA A 193 -7.42 -3.95 -4.33
CA ALA A 193 -8.78 -3.81 -3.81
C ALA A 193 -9.28 -5.09 -3.10
N GLY A 194 -8.87 -6.26 -3.57
CA GLY A 194 -9.12 -7.54 -2.92
C GLY A 194 -8.52 -7.62 -1.52
N ALA A 195 -7.39 -6.96 -1.25
CA ALA A 195 -6.83 -6.92 0.10
C ALA A 195 -7.70 -6.15 1.12
N ILE A 196 -8.56 -5.23 0.63
CA ILE A 196 -9.53 -4.49 1.47
C ILE A 196 -10.81 -5.30 1.68
N HIS A 197 -11.29 -5.99 0.64
CA HIS A 197 -12.58 -6.70 0.66
C HIS A 197 -12.48 -8.21 0.90
N GLY A 198 -11.28 -8.77 0.86
CA GLY A 198 -11.02 -10.19 1.05
C GLY A 198 -10.94 -10.60 2.51
N ILE A 199 -10.69 -11.89 2.71
CA ILE A 199 -10.51 -12.48 4.05
C ILE A 199 -9.20 -12.03 4.70
N SER A 200 -8.23 -11.58 3.91
CA SER A 200 -6.91 -11.15 4.35
C SER A 200 -6.88 -9.82 5.12
N TYR A 201 -7.96 -9.02 5.05
CA TYR A 201 -8.00 -7.69 5.66
C TYR A 201 -7.62 -7.72 7.15
N GLY A 202 -6.71 -6.83 7.56
CA GLY A 202 -6.21 -6.75 8.93
C GLY A 202 -5.20 -7.83 9.35
N GLN A 203 -4.85 -8.81 8.51
CA GLN A 203 -3.76 -9.76 8.85
C GLN A 203 -2.38 -9.13 8.70
N ALA A 204 -2.17 -8.40 7.61
CA ALA A 204 -0.95 -7.67 7.34
C ALA A 204 -1.32 -6.27 6.80
N PRO A 205 -0.96 -5.20 7.52
CA PRO A 205 -1.10 -3.84 7.03
C PRO A 205 -0.38 -3.66 5.70
N LEU A 206 -0.94 -2.83 4.83
CA LEU A 206 -0.40 -2.61 3.49
C LEU A 206 0.41 -1.32 3.44
N ASP A 207 1.54 -1.37 2.72
CA ASP A 207 2.28 -0.19 2.31
C ASP A 207 1.78 0.28 0.94
N GLN A 208 0.64 0.98 0.93
CA GLN A 208 0.02 1.49 -0.29
C GLN A 208 0.86 2.61 -0.92
N GLY A 209 1.56 3.41 -0.12
CA GLY A 209 2.47 4.43 -0.61
C GLY A 209 3.56 3.82 -1.50
N LYS A 210 4.17 2.74 -1.02
CA LYS A 210 5.16 1.96 -1.77
C LYS A 210 4.54 1.27 -3.00
N ALA A 211 3.35 0.71 -2.87
CA ALA A 211 2.64 0.05 -3.97
C ALA A 211 2.29 0.99 -5.15
N LEU A 212 1.97 2.24 -4.85
CA LEU A 212 1.66 3.27 -5.85
C LEU A 212 2.93 3.84 -6.50
N ALA A 213 3.98 4.10 -5.71
CA ALA A 213 5.16 4.82 -6.17
C ALA A 213 6.21 3.97 -6.89
N LEU A 214 6.27 2.65 -6.63
CA LEU A 214 7.39 1.82 -7.06
C LEU A 214 6.96 0.66 -7.97
N PRO A 215 6.97 0.85 -9.31
CA PRO A 215 6.84 -0.26 -10.25
C PRO A 215 7.89 -1.36 -10.02
N GLY A 216 7.50 -2.62 -10.23
CA GLY A 216 8.40 -3.77 -10.10
C GLY A 216 8.77 -4.17 -8.67
N ILE A 217 8.12 -3.59 -7.66
CA ILE A 217 8.27 -3.99 -6.26
C ILE A 217 7.79 -5.42 -6.01
N GLU A 218 8.43 -6.14 -5.08
CA GLU A 218 7.96 -7.46 -4.69
C GLU A 218 6.71 -7.37 -3.83
N ALA A 219 5.75 -8.27 -4.05
CA ALA A 219 4.54 -8.32 -3.23
C ALA A 219 4.84 -8.40 -1.73
N LYS A 220 5.85 -9.19 -1.33
CA LYS A 220 6.30 -9.34 0.07
C LYS A 220 6.79 -8.04 0.73
N GLU A 221 7.15 -7.02 -0.04
CA GLU A 221 7.55 -5.71 0.49
C GLU A 221 6.37 -4.77 0.74
N LEU A 222 5.18 -5.13 0.24
CA LEU A 222 3.94 -4.38 0.41
C LEU A 222 3.18 -4.80 1.67
N TYR A 223 3.37 -6.03 2.14
CA TYR A 223 2.73 -6.52 3.36
C TYR A 223 3.65 -6.29 4.55
N LEU A 224 3.28 -5.38 5.44
CA LEU A 224 4.06 -5.06 6.63
C LEU A 224 3.90 -6.18 7.67
N PRO A 225 4.97 -6.92 8.01
CA PRO A 225 4.87 -8.04 8.91
C PRO A 225 4.73 -7.56 10.36
N ARG A 226 4.02 -8.37 11.14
CA ARG A 226 3.71 -8.15 12.57
C ARG A 226 4.31 -9.26 13.42
N ASN A 227 4.75 -8.92 14.63
CA ASN A 227 5.09 -9.91 15.65
C ASN A 227 3.87 -10.76 15.98
N GLN A 228 3.95 -12.07 15.75
CA GLN A 228 2.84 -12.98 15.96
C GLN A 228 3.32 -14.42 16.21
N ILE A 229 2.39 -15.28 16.62
CA ILE A 229 2.52 -16.73 16.51
C ILE A 229 1.49 -17.24 15.51
N SER A 230 1.89 -18.13 14.62
CA SER A 230 0.99 -18.84 13.73
C SER A 230 1.29 -20.34 13.74
N ALA A 231 0.24 -21.15 13.60
CA ALA A 231 0.36 -22.60 13.55
C ALA A 231 -0.63 -23.19 12.55
N GLN A 232 -0.22 -24.26 11.86
CA GLN A 232 -1.05 -25.03 10.94
C GLN A 232 -0.87 -26.53 11.19
N LEU A 233 -1.98 -27.23 11.38
CA LEU A 233 -2.05 -28.68 11.54
C LEU A 233 -2.69 -29.28 10.27
N GLN A 234 -1.96 -30.18 9.60
CA GLN A 234 -2.52 -30.99 8.52
C GLN A 234 -3.07 -32.30 9.12
N VAL A 235 -4.40 -32.46 9.15
CA VAL A 235 -5.04 -33.61 9.80
C VAL A 235 -5.04 -34.84 8.88
N ASN A 236 -5.30 -34.61 7.59
CA ASN A 236 -5.24 -35.61 6.52
C ASN A 236 -5.09 -34.86 5.18
N PRO A 237 -4.98 -35.53 4.01
CA PRO A 237 -4.80 -34.85 2.74
C PRO A 237 -5.87 -33.82 2.37
N GLU A 238 -7.11 -33.95 2.88
CA GLU A 238 -8.21 -33.03 2.57
C GLU A 238 -8.40 -31.92 3.61
N TRP A 239 -8.00 -32.13 4.86
CA TRP A 239 -8.33 -31.25 5.98
C TRP A 239 -7.10 -30.65 6.66
N SER A 240 -7.12 -29.32 6.83
CA SER A 240 -6.17 -28.61 7.69
C SER A 240 -6.84 -27.56 8.58
N PHE A 241 -6.21 -27.28 9.70
CA PHE A 241 -6.60 -26.24 10.65
C PHE A 241 -5.43 -25.29 10.87
N ALA A 242 -5.71 -24.00 11.06
CA ALA A 242 -4.67 -23.03 11.38
C ALA A 242 -5.19 -21.98 12.36
N ALA A 243 -4.28 -21.44 13.15
CA ALA A 243 -4.55 -20.38 14.10
C ALA A 243 -3.42 -19.36 14.07
N GLN A 244 -3.77 -18.11 14.40
CA GLN A 244 -2.82 -17.01 14.53
C GLN A 244 -3.22 -16.10 15.70
N TYR A 245 -2.22 -15.55 16.39
CA TYR A 245 -2.39 -14.55 17.44
C TYR A 245 -1.29 -13.50 17.32
N PHE A 246 -1.67 -12.22 17.34
CA PHE A 246 -0.75 -11.10 17.14
C PHE A 246 -0.33 -10.46 18.47
N PHE A 247 0.94 -10.06 18.55
CA PHE A 247 1.56 -9.38 19.70
C PHE A 247 1.92 -7.91 19.41
N GLU A 248 1.51 -7.41 18.25
CA GLU A 248 1.83 -6.07 17.74
C GLU A 248 0.70 -5.65 16.81
N TRP A 249 0.27 -4.39 16.87
CA TRP A 249 -0.56 -3.75 15.88
C TRP A 249 0.28 -2.72 15.09
N ARG A 250 -0.07 -2.49 13.82
CA ARG A 250 0.55 -1.45 12.98
C ARG A 250 -0.50 -0.87 12.02
N PRO A 251 -0.42 0.43 11.69
CA PRO A 251 -1.27 1.02 10.65
C PRO A 251 -0.81 0.62 9.24
N SER A 252 -1.73 0.65 8.29
CA SER A 252 -1.41 0.65 6.87
C SER A 252 -0.85 2.02 6.49
N ARG A 253 0.10 2.03 5.57
CA ARG A 253 0.73 3.27 5.08
C ARG A 253 0.09 3.69 3.77
N VAL A 254 -0.29 4.96 3.68
CA VAL A 254 -0.59 5.64 2.41
C VAL A 254 0.61 6.54 2.05
N PRO A 255 0.67 7.13 0.84
CA PRO A 255 1.69 8.13 0.54
C PRO A 255 1.75 9.20 1.64
N GLU A 256 2.97 9.52 2.09
CA GLU A 256 3.18 10.48 3.17
C GLU A 256 2.91 11.91 2.69
N SER A 257 2.54 12.79 3.61
CA SER A 257 2.40 14.23 3.34
C SER A 257 3.65 14.80 2.65
N GLY A 258 3.42 15.58 1.59
CA GLY A 258 4.46 16.19 0.75
C GLY A 258 5.16 15.24 -0.23
N SER A 259 4.95 13.93 -0.17
CA SER A 259 5.48 13.00 -1.19
C SER A 259 4.73 13.13 -2.52
N TYR A 260 5.34 12.70 -3.64
CA TYR A 260 4.75 12.93 -4.97
C TYR A 260 3.31 12.40 -5.12
N LEU A 261 3.04 11.22 -4.56
CA LEU A 261 1.70 10.61 -4.57
C LEU A 261 0.91 10.91 -3.28
N GLY A 262 1.40 11.83 -2.44
CA GLY A 262 0.71 12.37 -1.28
C GLY A 262 -0.55 13.10 -1.71
N PHE A 263 -1.71 12.46 -1.53
CA PHE A 263 -3.01 13.00 -1.93
C PHE A 263 -3.65 13.91 -0.87
N ALA A 264 -3.23 13.82 0.39
CA ALA A 264 -3.68 14.71 1.45
C ALA A 264 -2.60 14.89 2.52
N ASP A 265 -2.44 16.13 2.97
CA ASP A 265 -1.24 16.58 3.70
C ASP A 265 -1.33 16.32 5.22
N ILE A 266 -2.46 15.76 5.67
CA ILE A 266 -2.75 15.46 7.08
C ILE A 266 -2.55 13.98 7.44
N TYR A 267 -2.29 13.12 6.46
CA TYR A 267 -2.20 11.68 6.71
C TYR A 267 -0.80 11.24 7.11
N GLN A 268 -0.80 10.12 7.83
CA GLN A 268 0.39 9.39 8.25
C GLN A 268 1.30 10.24 9.13
N GLN A 269 2.54 9.79 9.29
CA GLN A 269 3.51 10.38 10.22
C GLN A 269 4.16 11.63 9.64
N GLY A 270 4.01 11.86 8.34
CA GLY A 270 4.54 13.00 7.64
C GLY A 270 3.67 14.26 7.74
N GLY A 271 2.38 14.12 8.05
CA GLY A 271 1.49 15.26 8.25
C GLY A 271 1.83 15.98 9.56
N GLU A 272 2.23 17.25 9.51
CA GLU A 272 2.60 18.00 10.73
C GLU A 272 1.53 19.02 11.12
N SER A 273 0.70 19.45 10.17
CA SER A 273 -0.40 20.37 10.43
C SER A 273 -1.60 20.16 9.49
N PHE A 274 -2.75 20.63 9.94
CA PHE A 274 -3.99 20.73 9.17
C PHE A 274 -4.42 22.21 9.13
N ILE A 275 -4.41 22.82 7.95
CA ILE A 275 -4.77 24.23 7.74
C ILE A 275 -6.29 24.41 7.80
N LEU A 276 -6.75 25.08 8.86
CA LEU A 276 -8.17 25.39 9.09
C LEU A 276 -8.57 26.74 8.49
N SER A 277 -7.61 27.67 8.45
CA SER A 277 -7.73 28.98 7.82
C SER A 277 -6.33 29.54 7.54
N PRO A 278 -6.18 30.64 6.77
CA PRO A 278 -4.87 31.24 6.49
C PRO A 278 -4.03 31.60 7.73
N THR A 279 -4.66 31.74 8.90
CA THR A 279 -3.99 32.13 10.15
C THR A 279 -4.14 31.09 11.26
N LEU A 280 -4.77 29.94 11.00
CA LEU A 280 -5.06 28.93 12.01
C LEU A 280 -4.77 27.53 11.49
N ARG A 281 -3.99 26.78 12.27
CA ARG A 281 -3.60 25.41 11.98
C ARG A 281 -3.90 24.54 13.19
N ALA A 282 -4.31 23.30 12.94
CA ALA A 282 -4.26 22.25 13.92
C ALA A 282 -2.94 21.50 13.80
N ILE A 283 -2.26 21.26 14.92
CA ILE A 283 -1.00 20.51 14.95
C ILE A 283 -1.31 19.03 15.13
N HIS A 284 -0.56 18.14 14.48
CA HIS A 284 -0.73 16.71 14.70
C HIS A 284 -0.42 16.37 16.17
N GLY A 285 -1.39 15.77 16.86
CA GLY A 285 -1.23 15.22 18.20
C GLY A 285 -0.89 13.73 18.16
N ASP A 286 -0.77 13.11 19.34
CA ASP A 286 -0.49 11.68 19.45
C ASP A 286 -1.70 10.85 18.99
N ASP A 287 -1.52 10.04 17.95
CA ASP A 287 -2.58 9.20 17.38
C ASP A 287 -3.19 8.26 18.42
N ILE A 288 -4.48 7.94 18.25
CA ILE A 288 -5.24 7.05 19.14
C ILE A 288 -5.25 5.67 18.51
N GLU A 289 -4.34 4.82 18.99
CA GLU A 289 -4.06 3.50 18.41
C GLU A 289 -4.75 2.36 19.18
N PRO A 290 -5.01 1.21 18.54
CA PRO A 290 -5.44 0.01 19.22
C PRO A 290 -4.31 -0.58 20.07
N ARG A 291 -4.65 -1.46 21.00
CA ARG A 291 -3.64 -2.18 21.79
C ARG A 291 -2.89 -3.18 20.92
N ASN A 292 -1.65 -3.48 21.30
CA ASN A 292 -0.81 -4.54 20.70
C ASN A 292 -1.26 -5.98 21.03
N SER A 293 -2.53 -6.19 21.37
CA SER A 293 -3.09 -7.48 21.81
C SER A 293 -4.58 -7.55 21.52
N GLY A 294 -5.11 -8.75 21.30
CA GLY A 294 -6.55 -8.97 21.05
C GLY A 294 -6.87 -9.35 19.62
N ASP A 295 -5.94 -9.15 18.69
CA ASP A 295 -6.05 -9.63 17.32
C ASP A 295 -5.72 -11.13 17.23
N TRP A 296 -6.63 -11.93 16.68
CA TRP A 296 -6.48 -13.37 16.50
C TRP A 296 -7.31 -13.90 15.32
N GLY A 297 -7.02 -15.14 14.92
CA GLY A 297 -7.81 -15.83 13.91
C GLY A 297 -7.68 -17.34 13.98
N VAL A 298 -8.73 -18.03 13.55
CA VAL A 298 -8.72 -19.46 13.26
C VAL A 298 -9.33 -19.72 11.89
N MET A 299 -8.87 -20.78 11.25
CA MET A 299 -9.42 -21.23 9.98
C MET A 299 -9.42 -22.74 9.88
N THR A 300 -10.17 -23.23 8.89
CA THR A 300 -10.02 -24.59 8.38
C THR A 300 -10.12 -24.58 6.86
N ARG A 301 -9.34 -25.46 6.21
CA ARG A 301 -9.41 -25.72 4.77
C ARG A 301 -9.84 -27.15 4.54
N TRP A 302 -10.75 -27.33 3.58
CA TRP A 302 -11.30 -28.60 3.16
C TRP A 302 -11.22 -28.74 1.64
N SER A 303 -10.49 -29.74 1.17
CA SER A 303 -10.25 -30.01 -0.25
C SER A 303 -10.77 -31.41 -0.64
N PRO A 304 -12.10 -31.62 -0.67
CA PRO A 304 -12.64 -32.95 -0.96
C PRO A 304 -12.46 -33.32 -2.43
N GLU A 305 -12.20 -34.60 -2.69
CA GLU A 305 -11.96 -35.13 -4.05
C GLU A 305 -13.09 -34.75 -5.04
N TRP A 306 -14.35 -34.82 -4.62
CA TRP A 306 -15.49 -34.51 -5.49
C TRP A 306 -15.58 -33.04 -5.90
N LEU A 307 -15.00 -32.12 -5.12
CA LEU A 307 -15.01 -30.70 -5.43
C LEU A 307 -13.92 -30.35 -6.42
N ASP A 308 -12.80 -31.09 -6.43
CA ASP A 308 -11.59 -30.76 -7.19
C ASP A 308 -11.22 -29.27 -6.99
N GLY A 309 -11.13 -28.88 -5.72
CA GLY A 309 -11.00 -27.51 -5.26
C GLY A 309 -10.93 -27.45 -3.74
N THR A 310 -10.71 -26.26 -3.19
CA THR A 310 -10.53 -26.04 -1.75
C THR A 310 -11.53 -25.02 -1.23
N LEU A 311 -12.26 -25.39 -0.18
CA LEU A 311 -13.07 -24.47 0.62
C LEU A 311 -12.29 -24.03 1.85
N GLY A 312 -12.40 -22.74 2.20
CA GLY A 312 -11.86 -22.18 3.43
C GLY A 312 -12.98 -21.64 4.32
N PHE A 313 -12.85 -21.79 5.64
CA PHE A 313 -13.76 -21.21 6.63
C PHE A 313 -12.96 -20.46 7.69
N TYR A 314 -13.42 -19.27 8.07
CA TYR A 314 -12.61 -18.31 8.82
C TYR A 314 -13.42 -17.65 9.94
N VAL A 315 -12.80 -17.53 11.11
CA VAL A 315 -13.30 -16.71 12.23
C VAL A 315 -12.13 -15.88 12.77
N ARG A 316 -12.30 -14.57 12.86
CA ARG A 316 -11.24 -13.65 13.26
C ARG A 316 -11.79 -12.51 14.11
N GLN A 317 -10.94 -11.97 14.97
CA GLN A 317 -11.11 -10.64 15.56
C GLN A 317 -9.84 -9.84 15.29
N PHE A 318 -9.96 -8.62 14.81
CA PHE A 318 -8.80 -7.78 14.52
C PHE A 318 -9.11 -6.29 14.70
N SER A 319 -8.05 -5.49 14.72
CA SER A 319 -8.13 -4.04 14.75
C SER A 319 -7.93 -3.47 13.34
N ASP A 320 -8.60 -2.37 13.05
CA ASP A 320 -8.48 -1.68 11.77
C ASP A 320 -7.06 -1.17 11.58
N THR A 321 -6.63 -1.08 10.32
CA THR A 321 -5.31 -0.55 9.95
C THR A 321 -5.40 0.79 9.24
N LEU A 322 -6.61 1.28 8.97
CA LEU A 322 -6.86 2.57 8.34
C LEU A 322 -7.50 3.55 9.36
N PRO A 323 -7.07 4.82 9.36
CA PRO A 323 -7.54 5.78 10.35
C PRO A 323 -8.84 6.48 9.97
N GLN A 324 -9.52 7.01 10.98
CA GLN A 324 -10.37 8.19 10.87
C GLN A 324 -9.62 9.42 11.40
N VAL A 325 -10.19 10.61 11.18
CA VAL A 325 -9.59 11.89 11.59
C VAL A 325 -10.44 12.53 12.68
N ILE A 326 -9.80 12.96 13.77
CA ILE A 326 -10.39 13.77 14.83
C ILE A 326 -9.73 15.15 14.82
N LEU A 327 -10.53 16.21 14.87
CA LEU A 327 -10.09 17.58 15.08
C LEU A 327 -10.51 18.06 16.48
N LEU A 328 -9.54 18.37 17.32
CA LEU A 328 -9.72 19.12 18.56
C LEU A 328 -9.72 20.62 18.24
N ALA A 329 -10.90 21.20 18.10
CA ALA A 329 -11.12 22.59 17.75
C ALA A 329 -11.23 23.48 19.01
N ASN A 330 -10.10 23.68 19.70
CA ASN A 330 -10.00 24.59 20.84
C ASN A 330 -9.03 25.77 20.55
N ALA A 331 -8.59 26.50 21.58
CA ALA A 331 -7.67 27.63 21.40
C ALA A 331 -6.27 27.26 20.86
N ARG A 332 -5.87 25.99 20.94
CA ARG A 332 -4.64 25.42 20.39
C ARG A 332 -5.01 24.15 19.60
N PRO A 333 -5.56 24.30 18.38
CA PRO A 333 -6.15 23.17 17.70
C PRO A 333 -5.14 22.04 17.47
N GLN A 334 -5.62 20.81 17.57
CA GLN A 334 -4.86 19.61 17.23
C GLN A 334 -5.71 18.69 16.36
N TYR A 335 -5.07 17.86 15.55
CA TYR A 335 -5.75 16.75 14.89
C TYR A 335 -5.06 15.43 15.24
N TYR A 336 -5.80 14.34 15.14
CA TYR A 336 -5.37 12.99 15.48
C TYR A 336 -5.86 12.03 14.42
N LEU A 337 -5.07 11.00 14.14
CA LEU A 337 -5.56 9.80 13.49
C LEU A 337 -6.02 8.83 14.57
N ASN A 338 -7.18 8.22 14.38
CA ASN A 338 -7.73 7.27 15.33
C ASN A 338 -8.13 5.98 14.63
N TYR A 339 -7.87 4.84 15.27
CA TYR A 339 -8.03 3.52 14.69
C TYR A 339 -8.90 2.66 15.59
N ALA A 340 -9.77 1.87 14.96
CA ALA A 340 -10.75 1.08 15.69
C ALA A 340 -10.23 -0.33 16.01
N ASP A 341 -10.63 -0.89 17.16
CA ASP A 341 -10.34 -2.28 17.54
C ASP A 341 -11.60 -3.18 17.52
N LYS A 342 -11.47 -4.48 17.79
CA LYS A 342 -12.60 -5.42 17.98
C LYS A 342 -13.55 -5.51 16.77
N ILE A 343 -13.01 -5.69 15.57
CA ILE A 343 -13.76 -6.06 14.37
C ILE A 343 -13.84 -7.58 14.30
N ASP A 344 -15.05 -8.13 14.41
CA ASP A 344 -15.27 -9.58 14.25
C ASP A 344 -15.54 -9.91 12.79
N MET A 345 -14.91 -10.97 12.25
CA MET A 345 -15.10 -11.41 10.87
C MET A 345 -15.41 -12.91 10.78
N TYR A 346 -16.38 -13.24 9.95
CA TYR A 346 -16.75 -14.60 9.55
C TYR A 346 -16.64 -14.71 8.03
N GLY A 347 -15.86 -15.67 7.53
CA GLY A 347 -15.56 -15.78 6.11
C GLY A 347 -15.68 -17.19 5.57
N ILE A 348 -15.97 -17.28 4.27
CA ILE A 348 -15.84 -18.48 3.46
C ILE A 348 -15.03 -18.14 2.20
N SER A 349 -14.18 -19.06 1.75
CA SER A 349 -13.50 -18.95 0.46
C SER A 349 -13.63 -20.20 -0.38
N LEU A 350 -13.39 -20.05 -1.68
CA LEU A 350 -13.30 -21.12 -2.67
C LEU A 350 -12.10 -20.87 -3.58
N SER A 351 -11.25 -21.87 -3.74
CA SER A 351 -10.16 -21.91 -4.71
C SER A 351 -10.32 -23.12 -5.61
N LYS A 352 -10.41 -22.93 -6.93
CA LYS A 352 -10.68 -24.02 -7.88
C LYS A 352 -10.17 -23.71 -9.28
N GLU A 353 -9.71 -24.73 -9.99
CA GLU A 353 -9.48 -24.63 -11.43
C GLU A 353 -10.76 -24.95 -12.22
N ILE A 354 -11.13 -24.09 -13.17
CA ILE A 354 -12.30 -24.27 -14.03
C ILE A 354 -11.84 -24.08 -15.48
N GLY A 355 -11.72 -25.19 -16.23
CA GLY A 355 -11.37 -25.16 -17.65
C GLY A 355 -9.99 -24.53 -17.92
N GLY A 356 -8.99 -24.82 -17.09
CA GLY A 356 -7.63 -24.27 -17.20
C GLY A 356 -7.47 -22.84 -16.67
N ILE A 357 -8.51 -22.29 -16.03
CA ILE A 357 -8.49 -20.97 -15.37
C ILE A 357 -8.49 -21.21 -13.86
N SER A 358 -7.53 -20.64 -13.15
CA SER A 358 -7.54 -20.63 -11.68
C SER A 358 -8.53 -19.57 -11.20
N VAL A 359 -9.52 -19.97 -10.40
CA VAL A 359 -10.58 -19.10 -9.88
C VAL A 359 -10.54 -19.10 -8.35
N GLY A 360 -10.51 -17.91 -7.77
CA GLY A 360 -10.56 -17.67 -6.34
C GLY A 360 -11.77 -16.82 -5.97
N ALA A 361 -12.42 -17.13 -4.84
CA ALA A 361 -13.52 -16.33 -4.32
C ALA A 361 -13.47 -16.23 -2.80
N ASP A 362 -13.74 -15.03 -2.28
CA ASP A 362 -13.94 -14.77 -0.85
C ASP A 362 -15.32 -14.17 -0.62
N LEU A 363 -15.98 -14.55 0.46
CA LEU A 363 -17.15 -13.86 1.02
C LEU A 363 -16.97 -13.74 2.53
N ASN A 364 -17.03 -12.52 3.06
CA ASN A 364 -16.87 -12.30 4.50
C ASN A 364 -17.81 -11.24 5.06
N TYR A 365 -18.37 -11.53 6.24
CA TYR A 365 -19.18 -10.64 7.03
C TYR A 365 -18.34 -10.07 8.17
N ARG A 366 -18.32 -8.75 8.31
CA ARG A 366 -17.57 -8.04 9.35
C ARG A 366 -18.55 -7.29 10.23
N ARG A 367 -18.45 -7.49 11.54
CA ARG A 367 -19.20 -6.75 12.55
C ARG A 367 -18.34 -5.67 13.15
N ASN A 368 -18.99 -4.59 13.56
CA ASN A 368 -18.32 -3.47 14.23
C ASN A 368 -17.21 -2.82 13.36
N MET A 369 -17.34 -2.88 12.03
CA MET A 369 -16.41 -2.29 11.08
C MET A 369 -16.53 -0.76 11.11
N PRO A 370 -15.42 -0.01 11.15
CA PRO A 370 -15.44 1.44 10.95
C PRO A 370 -16.00 1.77 9.58
N LEU A 371 -16.99 2.66 9.56
CA LEU A 371 -17.61 3.14 8.34
C LEU A 371 -17.02 4.50 7.97
N VAL A 372 -16.95 4.79 6.67
CA VAL A 372 -16.44 6.08 6.17
C VAL A 372 -17.28 7.21 6.78
N SER A 373 -16.59 8.06 7.53
CA SER A 373 -17.18 9.14 8.32
C SER A 373 -16.49 10.46 8.01
N SER A 374 -17.20 11.56 8.18
CA SER A 374 -16.59 12.89 8.18
C SER A 374 -15.64 13.03 9.37
N ALA A 375 -14.64 13.92 9.28
CA ALA A 375 -13.73 14.17 10.40
C ALA A 375 -14.51 14.60 11.65
N ALA A 376 -14.26 13.91 12.76
CA ALA A 376 -14.91 14.21 14.03
C ALA A 376 -14.40 15.55 14.57
N ARG A 377 -15.28 16.33 15.19
CA ARG A 377 -14.92 17.62 15.80
C ARG A 377 -15.25 17.60 17.28
N VAL A 378 -14.23 17.81 18.11
CA VAL A 378 -14.35 17.90 19.57
C VAL A 378 -13.77 19.22 20.06
N THR A 379 -14.13 19.65 21.28
CA THR A 379 -13.71 20.97 21.82
C THR A 379 -12.85 20.87 23.07
N SER A 380 -12.74 19.67 23.66
CA SER A 380 -11.89 19.40 24.81
C SER A 380 -11.27 18.01 24.72
N THR A 381 -10.11 17.83 25.35
CA THR A 381 -9.41 16.54 25.39
C THR A 381 -10.19 15.46 26.13
N ALA A 382 -11.11 15.84 27.03
CA ALA A 382 -12.01 14.90 27.73
C ALA A 382 -13.04 14.23 26.81
N GLN A 383 -13.18 14.69 25.56
CA GLN A 383 -14.04 14.08 24.54
C GLN A 383 -13.27 13.19 23.56
N LEU A 384 -11.95 13.06 23.70
CA LEU A 384 -11.18 12.11 22.92
C LEU A 384 -11.55 10.68 23.35
N PRO A 385 -11.66 9.73 22.41
CA PRO A 385 -11.95 8.34 22.73
C PRO A 385 -10.77 7.67 23.43
N ASP A 386 -11.03 6.56 24.11
CA ASP A 386 -9.99 5.66 24.60
C ASP A 386 -9.32 4.90 23.42
N ASP A 387 -8.16 4.30 23.67
CA ASP A 387 -7.42 3.46 22.71
C ASP A 387 -8.31 2.38 22.07
N GLY A 388 -8.36 2.35 20.73
CA GLY A 388 -9.16 1.42 19.95
C GLY A 388 -10.63 1.82 19.75
N ASP A 389 -11.11 2.87 20.41
CA ASP A 389 -12.44 3.44 20.17
C ASP A 389 -12.39 4.56 19.13
N ILE A 390 -13.53 4.81 18.47
CA ILE A 390 -13.65 5.84 17.44
C ILE A 390 -14.89 6.70 17.67
N LEU A 391 -14.86 7.94 17.19
CA LEU A 391 -16.00 8.86 17.25
C LEU A 391 -16.86 8.87 15.97
N GLY A 392 -16.36 8.27 14.88
CA GLY A 392 -17.11 8.05 13.66
C GLY A 392 -18.00 6.81 13.74
N ALA A 393 -18.74 6.55 12.67
CA ALA A 393 -19.70 5.47 12.64
C ALA A 393 -19.03 4.08 12.59
N ARG A 394 -19.66 3.12 13.26
CA ARG A 394 -19.35 1.69 13.21
C ARG A 394 -20.58 0.90 12.78
N GLY A 395 -20.37 -0.20 12.07
CA GLY A 395 -21.47 -0.97 11.52
C GLY A 395 -21.10 -2.36 11.05
N ASP A 396 -22.12 -3.07 10.56
CA ASP A 396 -21.93 -4.39 9.97
C ASP A 396 -21.83 -4.26 8.44
N THR A 397 -20.94 -5.05 7.85
CA THR A 397 -20.61 -5.02 6.42
C THR A 397 -20.44 -6.43 5.87
N LEU A 398 -20.69 -6.59 4.58
CA LEU A 398 -20.46 -7.82 3.83
C LEU A 398 -19.54 -7.49 2.67
N HIS A 399 -18.57 -8.35 2.39
CA HIS A 399 -17.57 -8.14 1.35
C HIS A 399 -17.39 -9.40 0.51
N GLY A 400 -17.13 -9.21 -0.77
CA GLY A 400 -16.85 -10.27 -1.72
C GLY A 400 -15.66 -9.95 -2.61
N VAL A 401 -14.91 -10.99 -2.94
CA VAL A 401 -13.85 -10.96 -3.96
C VAL A 401 -14.08 -12.14 -4.89
N LEU A 402 -13.96 -11.92 -6.19
CA LEU A 402 -13.91 -12.98 -7.20
C LEU A 402 -12.75 -12.67 -8.14
N ASN A 403 -11.76 -13.53 -8.19
CA ASN A 403 -10.63 -13.41 -9.10
C ASN A 403 -10.50 -14.61 -10.02
N ALA A 404 -9.84 -14.36 -11.14
CA ALA A 404 -9.46 -15.39 -12.09
C ALA A 404 -8.08 -15.07 -12.67
N ILE A 405 -7.29 -16.12 -12.89
CA ILE A 405 -5.97 -16.05 -13.51
C ILE A 405 -5.92 -17.11 -14.61
N GLY A 406 -5.41 -16.72 -15.77
CA GLY A 406 -5.24 -17.63 -16.88
C GLY A 406 -4.15 -17.19 -17.84
N THR A 407 -4.00 -17.99 -18.88
CA THR A 407 -3.06 -17.73 -19.98
C THR A 407 -3.81 -17.69 -21.29
N VAL A 408 -3.23 -17.01 -22.28
CA VAL A 408 -3.68 -16.99 -23.67
C VAL A 408 -2.60 -17.68 -24.49
N SER A 409 -3.02 -18.64 -25.30
CA SER A 409 -2.15 -19.33 -26.27
C SER A 409 -1.55 -18.37 -27.29
N PRO A 410 -0.48 -18.77 -28.00
CA PRO A 410 0.14 -17.93 -29.04
C PRO A 410 -0.87 -17.43 -30.08
N THR A 411 -0.71 -16.18 -30.52
CA THR A 411 -1.50 -15.53 -31.58
C THR A 411 -0.56 -14.89 -32.61
N PRO A 412 -1.05 -14.39 -33.76
CA PRO A 412 -0.22 -13.60 -34.67
C PRO A 412 0.39 -12.33 -34.08
N PHE A 413 -0.09 -11.87 -32.91
CA PHE A 413 0.36 -10.64 -32.27
C PHE A 413 1.37 -10.86 -31.13
N PHE A 414 1.40 -12.04 -30.50
CA PHE A 414 2.25 -12.37 -29.35
C PHE A 414 2.39 -13.88 -29.17
N ASP A 415 3.48 -14.34 -28.56
CA ASP A 415 3.79 -15.76 -28.38
C ASP A 415 3.03 -16.38 -27.18
N GLY A 416 2.49 -15.56 -26.31
CA GLY A 416 1.58 -15.94 -25.24
C GLY A 416 1.21 -14.73 -24.41
N ALA A 417 0.17 -14.83 -23.59
CA ALA A 417 -0.13 -13.77 -22.63
C ALA A 417 -0.58 -14.35 -21.29
N ASN A 418 -0.25 -13.65 -20.21
CA ASN A 418 -0.82 -13.91 -18.90
C ASN A 418 -1.90 -12.87 -18.61
N TRP A 419 -2.98 -13.27 -17.96
CA TRP A 419 -4.02 -12.35 -17.54
C TRP A 419 -4.50 -12.69 -16.14
N SER A 420 -4.88 -11.66 -15.40
CA SER A 420 -5.60 -11.79 -14.15
C SER A 420 -6.67 -10.71 -14.03
N THR A 421 -7.76 -11.05 -13.37
CA THR A 421 -8.83 -10.10 -13.07
C THR A 421 -9.31 -10.33 -11.65
N GLU A 422 -9.75 -9.27 -11.00
CA GLU A 422 -10.39 -9.33 -9.70
C GLU A 422 -11.59 -8.38 -9.68
N LEU A 423 -12.74 -8.93 -9.31
CA LEU A 423 -13.95 -8.18 -9.02
C LEU A 423 -14.08 -8.08 -7.50
N THR A 424 -14.39 -6.89 -7.02
CA THR A 424 -14.67 -6.65 -5.61
C THR A 424 -16.09 -6.16 -5.42
N TRP A 425 -16.68 -6.54 -4.30
CA TRP A 425 -17.98 -6.08 -3.87
C TRP A 425 -17.95 -5.79 -2.38
N SER A 426 -18.64 -4.72 -1.98
CA SER A 426 -18.93 -4.45 -0.58
C SER A 426 -20.36 -4.00 -0.40
N ARG A 427 -20.95 -4.37 0.72
CA ARG A 427 -22.29 -3.99 1.12
C ARG A 427 -22.29 -3.55 2.57
N TRP A 428 -22.83 -2.36 2.80
CA TRP A 428 -23.14 -1.90 4.15
C TRP A 428 -24.45 -2.52 4.63
N ILE A 429 -24.48 -3.10 5.84
CA ILE A 429 -25.63 -3.82 6.39
C ILE A 429 -26.35 -2.99 7.45
N SER A 430 -25.64 -2.41 8.40
CA SER A 430 -26.22 -1.56 9.45
C SER A 430 -25.21 -0.57 9.97
N VAL A 431 -25.68 0.58 10.44
CA VAL A 431 -24.91 1.44 11.36
C VAL A 431 -25.34 1.01 12.76
N ASN A 432 -24.40 0.50 13.55
CA ASN A 432 -24.66 0.03 14.91
C ASN A 432 -24.44 1.15 15.92
N ASP A 433 -23.45 2.02 15.65
CA ASP A 433 -23.11 3.17 16.46
C ASP A 433 -22.62 4.32 15.56
N ASP A 434 -22.98 5.56 15.90
CA ASP A 434 -22.55 6.78 15.21
C ASP A 434 -22.76 7.98 16.14
N PRO A 435 -21.93 8.10 17.20
CA PRO A 435 -22.20 8.97 18.35
C PRO A 435 -22.23 10.46 17.98
N LEU A 436 -21.59 10.83 16.86
CA LEU A 436 -21.52 12.21 16.36
C LEU A 436 -22.27 12.41 15.03
N HIS A 437 -23.02 11.42 14.55
CA HIS A 437 -23.77 11.49 13.28
C HIS A 437 -22.88 11.84 12.06
N LEU A 438 -21.70 11.22 11.97
CA LEU A 438 -20.67 11.53 10.99
C LEU A 438 -20.70 10.61 9.76
N PHE A 439 -21.57 9.59 9.75
CA PHE A 439 -21.62 8.62 8.67
C PHE A 439 -21.94 9.28 7.31
N LYS A 440 -21.07 9.06 6.32
CA LYS A 440 -21.23 9.60 4.96
C LYS A 440 -22.34 8.95 4.13
N GLY A 441 -22.98 7.89 4.64
CA GLY A 441 -24.19 7.32 4.02
C GLY A 441 -25.50 7.88 4.58
N SER A 442 -25.44 8.81 5.54
CA SER A 442 -26.63 9.44 6.15
C SER A 442 -27.37 10.35 5.16
N SER A 443 -28.69 10.45 5.27
CA SER A 443 -29.50 11.33 4.42
C SER A 443 -29.06 12.80 4.48
N ALA A 444 -28.57 13.26 5.63
CA ALA A 444 -28.03 14.60 5.80
C ALA A 444 -26.76 14.83 4.97
N TYR A 445 -25.85 13.86 4.92
CA TYR A 445 -24.64 13.96 4.09
C TYR A 445 -24.97 13.98 2.60
N LYS A 446 -25.89 13.11 2.17
CA LYS A 446 -26.33 12.97 0.77
C LYS A 446 -27.09 14.19 0.23
N ALA A 447 -27.70 14.96 1.12
CA ALA A 447 -28.45 16.16 0.74
C ALA A 447 -27.54 17.31 0.26
N VAL A 448 -26.23 17.22 0.47
CA VAL A 448 -25.25 18.23 0.06
C VAL A 448 -24.72 17.88 -1.35
N PRO A 449 -25.01 18.68 -2.40
CA PRO A 449 -24.68 18.31 -3.79
C PRO A 449 -23.19 18.13 -4.08
N THR A 450 -22.31 18.76 -3.30
CA THR A 450 -20.86 18.62 -3.46
C THR A 450 -20.30 17.33 -2.87
N ASN A 451 -21.09 16.58 -2.09
CA ASN A 451 -20.66 15.34 -1.45
C ASN A 451 -20.77 14.15 -2.41
N ILE A 452 -19.96 14.17 -3.47
CA ILE A 452 -19.96 13.13 -4.50
C ILE A 452 -19.36 11.78 -4.02
N ASP A 453 -18.69 11.80 -2.86
CA ASP A 453 -18.14 10.64 -2.17
C ASP A 453 -19.16 9.98 -1.21
N GLU A 454 -20.44 10.35 -1.32
CA GLU A 454 -21.51 9.77 -0.51
C GLU A 454 -21.50 8.24 -0.56
N VAL A 455 -21.59 7.62 0.61
CA VAL A 455 -21.50 6.15 0.71
C VAL A 455 -22.77 5.51 0.13
N SER A 456 -22.54 4.51 -0.71
CA SER A 456 -23.60 3.67 -1.29
C SER A 456 -23.84 2.43 -0.45
N ARG A 457 -25.03 1.83 -0.59
CA ARG A 457 -25.36 0.59 0.12
C ARG A 457 -24.52 -0.59 -0.39
N ASP A 458 -24.30 -0.63 -1.69
CA ASP A 458 -23.46 -1.58 -2.40
C ASP A 458 -22.43 -0.81 -3.22
N ALA A 459 -21.21 -1.33 -3.30
CA ALA A 459 -20.14 -0.81 -4.15
C ALA A 459 -19.42 -1.96 -4.87
N TYR A 460 -19.00 -1.71 -6.11
CA TYR A 460 -18.36 -2.68 -6.99
C TYR A 460 -17.08 -2.12 -7.58
N GLY A 461 -16.02 -2.91 -7.64
CA GLY A 461 -14.76 -2.56 -8.28
C GLY A 461 -14.25 -3.67 -9.18
N ILE A 462 -13.35 -3.31 -10.09
CA ILE A 462 -12.62 -4.24 -10.94
C ILE A 462 -11.15 -3.85 -11.00
N ALA A 463 -10.28 -4.86 -11.07
CA ALA A 463 -8.90 -4.72 -11.46
C ALA A 463 -8.55 -5.80 -12.49
N ILE A 464 -7.79 -5.43 -13.52
CA ILE A 464 -7.40 -6.27 -14.64
C ILE A 464 -5.89 -6.10 -14.86
N ASN A 465 -5.18 -7.20 -15.04
CA ASN A 465 -3.84 -7.22 -15.60
C ASN A 465 -3.82 -8.09 -16.85
N PHE A 466 -3.12 -7.61 -17.88
CA PHE A 466 -2.90 -8.33 -19.12
C PHE A 466 -1.48 -8.09 -19.60
N THR A 467 -0.73 -9.17 -19.84
CA THR A 467 0.68 -9.10 -20.22
C THR A 467 0.95 -10.02 -21.41
N PRO A 468 0.90 -9.51 -22.64
CA PRO A 468 1.47 -10.16 -23.81
C PRO A 468 2.98 -10.35 -23.67
N ASN A 469 3.48 -11.45 -24.21
CA ASN A 469 4.88 -11.84 -24.20
C ASN A 469 5.34 -12.20 -25.61
N TRP A 470 6.58 -11.84 -25.93
CA TRP A 470 7.33 -12.27 -27.12
C TRP A 470 8.63 -12.90 -26.66
N TYR A 471 8.81 -14.18 -26.95
CA TYR A 471 9.94 -14.96 -26.47
C TYR A 471 11.08 -14.94 -27.49
N GLN A 472 12.30 -14.84 -27.01
CA GLN A 472 13.52 -14.92 -27.82
C GLN A 472 13.51 -13.95 -29.01
N VAL A 473 13.03 -12.71 -28.79
CA VAL A 473 13.06 -11.64 -29.81
C VAL A 473 14.49 -11.41 -30.30
N PHE A 474 15.45 -11.64 -29.43
CA PHE A 474 16.85 -11.92 -29.73
C PHE A 474 17.39 -12.94 -28.71
N PRO A 475 18.57 -13.57 -28.94
CA PRO A 475 19.08 -14.61 -28.04
C PRO A 475 19.16 -14.16 -26.58
N GLY A 476 18.42 -14.85 -25.71
CA GLY A 476 18.35 -14.54 -24.29
C GLY A 476 17.49 -13.33 -23.90
N GLY A 477 16.78 -12.69 -24.84
CA GLY A 477 15.91 -11.54 -24.58
C GLY A 477 14.45 -11.83 -24.87
N ASP A 478 13.62 -11.70 -23.84
CA ASP A 478 12.17 -11.82 -23.92
C ASP A 478 11.53 -10.44 -23.67
N LEU A 479 10.55 -10.06 -24.50
CA LEU A 479 9.81 -8.81 -24.33
C LEU A 479 8.41 -9.09 -23.78
N SER A 480 7.89 -8.17 -22.96
CA SER A 480 6.49 -8.19 -22.53
C SER A 480 5.88 -6.80 -22.48
N LEU A 481 4.56 -6.72 -22.61
CA LEU A 481 3.80 -5.47 -22.58
C LEU A 481 2.80 -5.47 -21.43
N PRO A 482 3.23 -5.23 -20.17
CA PRO A 482 2.33 -5.24 -19.03
C PRO A 482 1.32 -4.09 -19.10
N ILE A 483 0.03 -4.44 -19.04
CA ILE A 483 -1.09 -3.51 -18.94
C ILE A 483 -1.82 -3.80 -17.63
N SER A 484 -2.11 -2.76 -16.85
CA SER A 484 -2.94 -2.84 -15.66
C SER A 484 -4.02 -1.77 -15.68
N TYR A 485 -5.23 -2.11 -15.26
CA TYR A 485 -6.37 -1.20 -15.15
C TYR A 485 -7.16 -1.51 -13.89
N SER A 486 -7.56 -0.50 -13.14
CA SER A 486 -8.46 -0.65 -12.00
C SER A 486 -9.46 0.50 -11.95
N GLN A 487 -10.69 0.20 -11.53
CA GLN A 487 -11.76 1.20 -11.43
C GLN A 487 -12.86 0.75 -10.46
N GLY A 488 -13.43 1.69 -9.70
CA GLY A 488 -14.74 1.49 -9.06
C GLY A 488 -15.88 1.63 -10.08
N LEU A 489 -16.62 0.55 -10.32
CA LEU A 489 -17.65 0.45 -11.36
C LEU A 489 -18.96 1.12 -10.96
N SER A 490 -19.35 1.00 -9.70
CA SER A 490 -20.64 1.49 -9.21
C SER A 490 -20.61 1.65 -7.70
N GLY A 491 -21.18 2.75 -7.21
CA GLY A 491 -21.28 3.06 -5.78
C GLY A 491 -19.93 3.39 -5.13
N ASN A 492 -20.01 4.02 -3.95
CA ASN A 492 -18.85 4.30 -3.10
C ASN A 492 -18.89 3.38 -1.89
N SER A 493 -17.78 2.70 -1.59
CA SER A 493 -17.72 1.75 -0.48
C SER A 493 -17.92 2.42 0.87
N ALA A 494 -18.53 1.68 1.80
CA ALA A 494 -18.75 2.15 3.16
C ALA A 494 -17.54 2.00 4.07
N VAL A 495 -16.42 1.44 3.59
CA VAL A 495 -15.16 1.29 4.35
C VAL A 495 -14.03 2.08 3.69
N ALA A 496 -13.06 2.54 4.49
CA ALA A 496 -11.92 3.29 3.99
C ALA A 496 -11.11 2.48 2.97
N SER A 497 -10.60 3.15 1.94
CA SER A 497 -9.90 2.52 0.79
C SER A 497 -10.72 1.44 0.05
N GLY A 498 -12.04 1.34 0.25
CA GLY A 498 -12.89 0.34 -0.39
C GLY A 498 -13.27 0.64 -1.85
N GLY A 499 -12.72 1.69 -2.44
CA GLY A 499 -13.01 2.10 -3.82
C GLY A 499 -14.23 3.01 -3.95
N ASN A 500 -14.17 3.83 -4.99
CA ASN A 500 -15.13 4.88 -5.31
C ASN A 500 -15.51 4.80 -6.78
N LYS A 501 -16.76 5.13 -7.09
CA LYS A 501 -17.27 5.07 -8.45
C LYS A 501 -16.46 6.00 -9.35
N ASP A 502 -16.17 5.52 -10.56
CA ASP A 502 -15.49 6.24 -11.64
C ASP A 502 -14.05 6.68 -11.30
N ALA A 503 -13.51 6.21 -10.18
CA ALA A 503 -12.14 6.48 -9.75
C ALA A 503 -11.26 5.23 -9.86
N GLY A 504 -9.98 5.41 -10.20
CA GLY A 504 -9.08 4.30 -10.46
C GLY A 504 -7.72 4.70 -10.99
N SER A 505 -7.06 3.74 -11.61
CA SER A 505 -5.72 3.91 -12.19
C SER A 505 -5.53 3.00 -13.39
N TYR A 506 -4.62 3.40 -14.27
CA TYR A 506 -4.18 2.57 -15.37
C TYR A 506 -2.69 2.69 -15.58
N ALA A 507 -2.11 1.66 -16.18
CA ALA A 507 -0.73 1.70 -16.57
C ALA A 507 -0.45 0.81 -17.77
N VAL A 508 0.51 1.25 -18.58
CA VAL A 508 0.96 0.53 -19.77
C VAL A 508 2.48 0.58 -19.77
N GLY A 509 3.12 -0.58 -19.95
CA GLY A 509 4.57 -0.67 -19.97
C GLY A 509 5.12 -1.53 -21.10
N LEU A 510 6.44 -1.49 -21.21
CA LEU A 510 7.26 -2.36 -22.04
C LEU A 510 8.39 -2.88 -21.16
N ALA A 511 8.53 -4.20 -21.08
CA ALA A 511 9.57 -4.84 -20.29
C ALA A 511 10.46 -5.75 -21.15
N LEU A 512 11.73 -5.84 -20.77
CA LEU A 512 12.73 -6.73 -21.32
C LEU A 512 13.31 -7.56 -20.18
N ASP A 513 13.12 -8.88 -20.25
CA ASP A 513 13.78 -9.86 -19.40
C ASP A 513 14.97 -10.45 -20.17
N LEU A 514 16.18 -10.25 -19.64
CA LEU A 514 17.44 -10.63 -20.27
C LEU A 514 18.14 -11.74 -19.46
N TYR A 515 18.42 -12.85 -20.13
CA TYR A 515 19.00 -14.08 -19.59
C TYR A 515 18.27 -14.61 -18.35
N SER A 516 16.98 -14.32 -18.23
CA SER A 516 16.15 -14.64 -17.06
C SER A 516 16.72 -14.14 -15.73
N ARG A 517 17.56 -13.09 -15.76
CA ARG A 517 18.28 -12.55 -14.59
C ARG A 517 18.09 -11.05 -14.44
N TYR A 518 18.16 -10.32 -15.55
CA TYR A 518 18.08 -8.85 -15.55
C TYR A 518 16.76 -8.42 -16.16
N ARG A 519 15.97 -7.65 -15.42
CA ARG A 519 14.72 -7.07 -15.89
C ARG A 519 14.84 -5.57 -16.06
N PHE A 520 14.38 -5.08 -17.20
CA PHE A 520 14.22 -3.67 -17.51
C PHE A 520 12.74 -3.41 -17.81
N ASP A 521 12.17 -2.36 -17.23
CA ASP A 521 10.76 -2.00 -17.39
C ASP A 521 10.66 -0.50 -17.66
N LEU A 522 9.85 -0.11 -18.64
CA LEU A 522 9.46 1.27 -18.89
C LEU A 522 7.94 1.35 -18.85
N LYS A 523 7.38 2.07 -17.88
CA LYS A 523 5.94 2.09 -17.59
C LYS A 523 5.42 3.50 -17.46
N TYR A 524 4.32 3.80 -18.13
CA TYR A 524 3.49 4.97 -17.85
C TYR A 524 2.40 4.57 -16.87
N VAL A 525 2.23 5.35 -15.79
CA VAL A 525 1.19 5.15 -14.76
C VAL A 525 0.43 6.45 -14.58
N ASP A 526 -0.88 6.33 -14.45
CA ASP A 526 -1.77 7.47 -14.33
C ASP A 526 -3.06 7.09 -13.58
N TYR A 527 -3.74 8.12 -13.07
CA TYR A 527 -4.86 8.02 -12.15
C TYR A 527 -6.03 8.83 -12.68
N PHE A 528 -7.24 8.49 -12.23
CA PHE A 528 -8.43 9.21 -12.62
C PHE A 528 -9.49 9.13 -11.55
N GLY A 529 -10.39 10.11 -11.54
CA GLY A 529 -11.57 10.14 -10.68
C GLY A 529 -12.05 11.57 -10.51
N ASP A 530 -13.33 11.74 -10.17
CA ASP A 530 -13.91 13.07 -10.03
C ASP A 530 -13.69 13.66 -8.63
N TYR A 531 -13.58 14.99 -8.54
CA TYR A 531 -13.79 15.74 -7.31
C TYR A 531 -14.78 16.89 -7.54
N SER A 532 -15.55 17.23 -6.52
CA SER A 532 -16.33 18.46 -6.53
C SER A 532 -15.44 19.65 -6.21
N THR A 533 -15.80 20.84 -6.68
CA THR A 533 -15.07 22.08 -6.41
C THR A 533 -15.87 23.05 -5.56
N ASN A 534 -15.18 23.81 -4.71
CA ASN A 534 -15.78 24.94 -4.01
C ASN A 534 -16.22 26.00 -5.04
N PRO A 535 -17.49 26.42 -5.06
CA PRO A 535 -18.01 27.33 -6.09
C PRO A 535 -17.45 28.76 -6.00
N VAL A 536 -16.82 29.12 -4.88
CA VAL A 536 -16.23 30.45 -4.66
C VAL A 536 -14.75 30.46 -5.02
N THR A 537 -14.00 29.46 -4.55
CA THR A 537 -12.53 29.42 -4.71
C THR A 537 -12.08 28.60 -5.91
N GLY A 538 -12.92 27.72 -6.44
CA GLY A 538 -12.54 26.74 -7.46
C GLY A 538 -11.67 25.59 -6.93
N ALA A 539 -11.34 25.58 -5.64
CA ALA A 539 -10.51 24.54 -5.02
C ALA A 539 -11.24 23.19 -4.96
N ALA A 540 -10.51 22.09 -5.10
CA ALA A 540 -11.02 20.75 -4.88
C ALA A 540 -11.58 20.63 -3.45
N LEU A 541 -12.82 20.15 -3.34
CA LEU A 541 -13.57 20.13 -2.09
C LEU A 541 -13.85 18.71 -1.61
N THR A 542 -14.44 17.87 -2.47
CA THR A 542 -14.80 16.50 -2.10
C THR A 542 -14.38 15.54 -3.21
N PRO A 543 -13.30 14.77 -3.01
CA PRO A 543 -12.82 13.82 -3.99
C PRO A 543 -13.56 12.48 -3.91
N SER A 544 -13.82 11.87 -5.06
CA SER A 544 -14.30 10.49 -5.18
C SER A 544 -13.16 9.50 -4.91
N GLY A 545 -12.74 9.41 -3.65
CA GLY A 545 -11.58 8.61 -3.24
C GLY A 545 -10.24 9.30 -3.51
N SER A 546 -9.15 8.68 -3.05
CA SER A 546 -7.81 9.28 -3.14
C SER A 546 -7.28 9.42 -4.57
N GLN A 547 -7.69 8.54 -5.49
CA GLN A 547 -7.22 8.54 -6.87
C GLN A 547 -7.63 9.80 -7.65
N ALA A 548 -8.78 10.40 -7.30
CA ALA A 548 -9.22 11.66 -7.89
C ALA A 548 -8.27 12.84 -7.58
N LEU A 549 -7.55 12.79 -6.46
CA LEU A 549 -6.54 13.80 -6.11
C LEU A 549 -5.16 13.52 -6.71
N LEU A 550 -5.06 12.47 -7.53
CA LEU A 550 -3.83 12.08 -8.23
C LEU A 550 -3.98 12.17 -9.76
N GLU A 551 -5.11 12.68 -10.28
CA GLU A 551 -5.45 12.67 -11.72
C GLU A 551 -4.49 13.48 -12.62
N ASP A 552 -3.61 14.27 -12.02
CA ASP A 552 -2.61 15.11 -12.67
C ASP A 552 -1.17 14.65 -12.34
N ARG A 553 -1.04 13.40 -11.85
CA ARG A 553 0.22 12.76 -11.42
C ARG A 553 0.73 11.74 -12.43
N GLY A 554 0.25 11.74 -13.67
CA GLY A 554 0.74 10.87 -14.74
C GLY A 554 2.27 10.94 -14.87
N ALA A 555 2.94 9.79 -14.77
CA ALA A 555 4.39 9.69 -14.73
C ALA A 555 4.93 8.48 -15.50
N VAL A 556 6.16 8.64 -16.01
CA VAL A 556 6.92 7.55 -16.65
C VAL A 556 8.00 7.07 -15.69
N PHE A 557 8.07 5.75 -15.52
CA PHE A 557 9.02 5.07 -14.67
C PHE A 557 9.87 4.12 -15.49
N PHE A 558 11.19 4.20 -15.30
CA PHE A 558 12.14 3.19 -15.72
C PHE A 558 12.60 2.40 -14.49
N THR A 559 12.49 1.07 -14.56
CA THR A 559 12.93 0.16 -13.49
C THR A 559 13.99 -0.80 -14.04
N PHE A 560 15.09 -0.95 -13.31
CA PHE A 560 16.00 -2.07 -13.45
C PHE A 560 15.91 -2.95 -12.20
N LYS A 561 15.89 -4.27 -12.39
CA LYS A 561 15.82 -5.24 -11.30
C LYS A 561 16.70 -6.46 -11.59
N THR A 562 17.36 -6.96 -10.55
CA THR A 562 18.06 -8.25 -10.57
C THR A 562 18.00 -8.88 -9.18
N THR A 563 17.96 -10.21 -9.13
CA THR A 563 18.15 -10.96 -7.89
C THR A 563 19.49 -11.68 -7.97
N LEU A 564 20.20 -11.67 -6.84
CA LEU A 564 21.59 -12.05 -6.66
C LEU A 564 21.74 -13.08 -5.56
#